data_AF-A0A0B0EHA6-F1
#
_entry.id   AF-A0A0B0EHA6-F1
#
_cell.length_a   1.000
_cell.length_b   1.000
_cell.length_c   1.000
_cell.angle_alpha   90.00
_cell.angle_beta   90.00
_cell.angle_gamma   90.00
#
_symmetry.space_group_name_H-M   'P 1'
#
loop_
_entity.id
_entity.type
_entity.pdbx_description
1 polymer ?
#
loop_
_entity_poly.entity_id
_entity_poly.type
_entity_poly.pdbx_seq_one_letter_code
_entity_poly.pdbx_strand_id
1 'polypeptide(L)'
;MSNHPKNNTDIKEIYKKLDAELASINPGCNACGTCCHFNEFGHVLYASTVETDYIRENVEIPSFDPDDNVCPFLVNYECSIRDHRALGCRVFFCNPQYKETLQGIYEKYYTMIKDLAIEDKVEWYYAPMMKLLEKKQQKNQL
;
A
#
# COMPACT_ATOMS: atom_id res chain seq x y z
N MET A 1 -4.44 -30.85 -1.03
CA MET A 1 -3.25 -30.68 -1.89
C MET A 1 -3.68 -29.83 -3.08
N SER A 2 -3.58 -28.51 -2.97
CA SER A 2 -3.97 -27.61 -4.05
C SER A 2 -2.71 -27.13 -4.76
N ASN A 3 -2.30 -27.89 -5.77
CA ASN A 3 -1.29 -27.47 -6.75
C ASN A 3 -1.93 -26.41 -7.65
N HIS A 4 -1.44 -25.18 -7.59
CA HIS A 4 -1.57 -24.23 -8.70
C HIS A 4 -0.16 -23.82 -9.11
N PRO A 5 0.27 -24.14 -10.35
CA PRO A 5 1.50 -23.59 -10.89
C PRO A 5 1.20 -22.13 -11.28
N LYS A 6 1.53 -21.17 -10.42
CA LYS A 6 1.38 -19.74 -10.74
C LYS A 6 2.66 -19.23 -11.38
N ASN A 7 2.63 -19.01 -12.69
CA ASN A 7 3.56 -18.10 -13.36
C ASN A 7 3.08 -16.63 -13.25
N ASN A 8 2.23 -16.31 -12.27
CA ASN A 8 1.70 -14.96 -12.01
C ASN A 8 2.64 -14.22 -11.06
N THR A 9 2.95 -12.98 -11.43
CA THR A 9 3.73 -12.06 -10.58
C THR A 9 2.91 -11.78 -9.31
N ASP A 10 3.34 -12.29 -8.16
CA ASP A 10 2.75 -11.94 -6.85
C ASP A 10 2.95 -10.43 -6.57
N ILE A 11 2.07 -9.81 -5.78
CA ILE A 11 2.20 -8.40 -5.36
C ILE A 11 3.58 -8.11 -4.74
N LYS A 12 4.18 -9.11 -4.09
CA LYS A 12 5.57 -9.05 -3.57
C LYS A 12 6.59 -8.79 -4.68
N GLU A 13 6.44 -9.44 -5.84
CA GLU A 13 7.33 -9.23 -6.99
C GLU A 13 7.08 -7.88 -7.66
N ILE A 14 5.83 -7.40 -7.67
CA ILE A 14 5.50 -6.03 -8.10
C ILE A 14 6.20 -5.01 -7.20
N TYR A 15 6.11 -5.17 -5.88
CA TYR A 15 6.76 -4.27 -4.92
C TYR A 15 8.28 -4.36 -4.95
N LYS A 16 8.86 -5.54 -5.17
CA LYS A 16 10.32 -5.67 -5.36
C LYS A 16 10.80 -4.88 -6.57
N LYS A 17 10.05 -4.91 -7.68
CA LYS A 17 10.34 -4.10 -8.88
C LYS A 17 10.22 -2.61 -8.58
N LEU A 18 9.15 -2.20 -7.89
CA LEU A 18 8.93 -0.82 -7.47
C LEU A 18 10.07 -0.30 -6.59
N ASP A 19 10.46 -1.06 -5.57
CA ASP A 19 11.51 -0.65 -4.63
C ASP A 19 12.86 -0.50 -5.36
N ALA A 20 13.17 -1.36 -6.34
CA ALA A 20 14.35 -1.23 -7.17
C ALA A 20 14.32 0.03 -8.06
N GLU A 21 13.17 0.36 -8.65
CA GLU A 21 13.01 1.57 -9.45
C GLU A 21 13.10 2.85 -8.60
N LEU A 22 12.48 2.87 -7.42
CA LEU A 22 12.58 3.98 -6.47
C LEU A 22 14.04 4.17 -5.99
N ALA A 23 14.76 3.09 -5.73
CA ALA A 23 16.17 3.14 -5.38
C ALA A 23 17.03 3.75 -6.50
N SER A 24 16.70 3.45 -7.76
CA SER A 24 17.45 3.96 -8.93
C SER A 24 17.35 5.48 -9.11
N ILE A 25 16.21 6.08 -8.77
CA ILE A 25 15.99 7.52 -8.91
C ILE A 25 16.33 8.29 -7.61
N ASN A 26 16.44 7.57 -6.50
CA ASN A 26 16.78 8.05 -5.15
C ASN A 26 16.09 9.40 -4.82
N PRO A 27 14.77 9.40 -4.58
CA PRO A 27 14.01 10.64 -4.37
C PRO A 27 14.39 11.39 -3.06
N GLY A 28 15.27 10.80 -2.24
CA GLY A 28 15.70 11.32 -0.95
C GLY A 28 14.72 10.93 0.14
N CYS A 29 15.15 10.08 1.06
CA CYS A 29 14.38 9.74 2.25
C CYS A 29 15.33 9.62 3.44
N ASN A 30 15.11 10.45 4.46
CA ASN A 30 15.88 10.43 5.70
C ASN A 30 15.21 9.57 6.78
N ALA A 31 14.23 8.75 6.39
CA ALA A 31 13.40 7.94 7.30
C ALA A 31 12.75 8.74 8.45
N CYS A 32 12.49 10.04 8.25
CA CYS A 32 12.02 10.95 9.29
C CYS A 32 10.54 10.78 9.67
N GLY A 33 9.83 9.83 9.06
CA GLY A 33 8.41 9.58 9.36
C GLY A 33 7.44 10.63 8.83
N THR A 34 7.88 11.85 8.51
CA THR A 34 7.01 12.97 8.10
C THR A 34 6.05 12.59 6.96
N CYS A 35 6.53 11.90 5.92
CA CYS A 35 5.67 11.49 4.81
C CYS A 35 4.55 10.51 5.20
N CYS A 36 4.64 9.83 6.34
CA CYS A 36 3.60 8.93 6.83
C CYS A 36 2.43 9.67 7.52
N HIS A 37 2.55 10.97 7.77
CA HIS A 37 1.52 11.81 8.38
C HIS A 37 0.53 12.36 7.34
N PHE A 38 -0.16 11.49 6.61
CA PHE A 38 -1.06 11.89 5.51
C PHE A 38 -2.08 12.97 5.89
N ASN A 39 -2.61 12.91 7.12
CA ASN A 39 -3.56 13.89 7.62
C ASN A 39 -2.97 15.32 7.68
N GLU A 40 -1.70 15.46 8.04
CA GLU A 40 -1.01 16.77 8.08
C GLU A 40 -0.86 17.37 6.67
N PHE A 41 -0.87 16.53 5.63
CA PHE A 41 -0.87 16.95 4.23
C PHE A 41 -2.28 17.07 3.64
N GLY A 42 -3.34 16.86 4.42
CA GLY A 42 -4.71 16.81 3.92
C GLY A 42 -4.93 15.71 2.87
N HIS A 43 -4.12 14.64 2.93
CA HIS A 43 -4.18 13.51 2.01
C HIS A 43 -4.95 12.36 2.64
N VAL A 44 -5.70 11.65 1.80
CA VAL A 44 -6.32 10.37 2.13
C VAL A 44 -5.56 9.29 1.40
N LEU A 45 -5.05 8.29 2.13
CA LEU A 45 -4.36 7.16 1.54
C LEU A 45 -5.38 6.20 0.92
N TYR A 46 -5.36 6.06 -0.40
CA TYR A 46 -6.13 5.05 -1.11
C TYR A 46 -5.31 3.79 -1.33
N ALA A 47 -5.98 2.64 -1.36
CA ALA A 47 -5.39 1.35 -1.64
C ALA A 47 -6.41 0.47 -2.39
N SER A 48 -5.93 -0.58 -3.02
CA SER A 48 -6.78 -1.61 -3.62
C SER A 48 -7.05 -2.80 -2.68
N THR A 49 -8.03 -3.63 -3.03
CA THR A 49 -8.27 -4.91 -2.34
C THR A 49 -7.03 -5.79 -2.28
N VAL A 50 -6.30 -5.94 -3.38
CA VAL A 50 -5.07 -6.74 -3.46
C VAL A 50 -4.05 -6.29 -2.41
N GLU A 51 -3.88 -4.98 -2.26
CA GLU A 51 -2.92 -4.41 -1.32
C GLU A 51 -3.37 -4.56 0.13
N THR A 52 -4.67 -4.34 0.42
CA THR A 52 -5.17 -4.54 1.79
C THR A 52 -5.23 -6.00 2.20
N ASP A 53 -5.40 -6.93 1.25
CA ASP A 53 -5.31 -8.37 1.49
C ASP A 53 -3.87 -8.78 1.77
N TYR A 54 -2.92 -8.28 0.99
CA TYR A 54 -1.50 -8.42 1.28
C TYR A 54 -1.12 -7.92 2.69
N ILE A 55 -1.63 -6.76 3.11
CA ILE A 55 -1.40 -6.26 4.48
C ILE A 55 -1.96 -7.25 5.52
N ARG A 56 -3.22 -7.68 5.38
CA ARG A 56 -3.87 -8.59 6.33
C ARG A 56 -3.19 -9.93 6.48
N GLU A 57 -2.66 -10.47 5.37
CA GLU A 57 -2.00 -11.77 5.36
C GLU A 57 -0.63 -11.74 6.05
N ASN A 58 -0.02 -10.56 6.19
CA ASN A 58 1.35 -10.43 6.68
C ASN A 58 1.47 -9.62 7.99
N VAL A 59 0.41 -8.92 8.41
CA VAL A 59 0.44 -8.01 9.56
C VAL A 59 -0.84 -8.11 10.39
N GLU A 60 -0.69 -8.11 11.72
CA GLU A 60 -1.80 -7.86 12.65
C GLU A 60 -2.26 -6.40 12.60
N ILE A 61 -3.54 -6.20 12.30
CA ILE A 61 -4.14 -4.86 12.24
C ILE A 61 -4.61 -4.47 13.65
N PRO A 62 -4.06 -3.42 14.28
CA PRO A 62 -4.52 -2.99 15.59
C PRO A 62 -5.92 -2.38 15.49
N SER A 63 -6.59 -2.17 16.62
CA SER A 63 -7.87 -1.46 16.67
C SER A 63 -7.69 0.00 16.23
N PHE A 64 -8.63 0.52 15.44
CA PHE A 64 -8.59 1.89 14.91
C PHE A 64 -9.99 2.39 14.56
N ASP A 65 -10.14 3.71 14.47
CA ASP A 65 -11.33 4.35 13.92
C ASP A 65 -11.15 4.52 12.40
N PRO A 66 -12.01 3.93 11.55
CA PRO A 66 -11.90 4.03 10.10
C PRO A 66 -12.31 5.40 9.54
N ASP A 67 -12.94 6.26 10.34
CA ASP A 67 -13.23 7.67 10.02
C ASP A 67 -12.10 8.61 10.43
N ASP A 68 -11.20 8.17 11.31
CA ASP A 68 -9.96 8.88 11.58
C ASP A 68 -8.99 8.71 10.41
N ASN A 69 -8.54 9.83 9.83
CA ASN A 69 -7.54 9.83 8.75
C ASN A 69 -6.11 9.56 9.28
N VAL A 70 -5.98 8.76 10.35
CA VAL A 70 -4.73 8.39 11.01
C VAL A 70 -4.42 6.94 10.70
N CYS A 71 -3.21 6.68 10.19
CA CYS A 71 -2.79 5.33 9.88
C CYS A 71 -2.59 4.52 11.18
N PRO A 72 -3.24 3.36 11.35
CA PRO A 72 -3.14 2.53 12.56
C PRO A 72 -1.74 1.93 12.76
N PHE A 73 -0.91 1.95 11.72
CA PHE A 73 0.45 1.44 11.75
C PHE A 73 1.50 2.54 12.00
N LEU A 74 1.07 3.77 12.29
CA LEU A 74 1.97 4.86 12.67
C LEU A 74 2.20 4.78 14.19
N VAL A 75 3.35 4.23 14.58
CA VAL A 75 3.73 4.03 16.00
C VAL A 75 4.99 4.84 16.25
N ASN A 76 4.98 5.74 17.25
CA ASN A 76 6.12 6.60 17.59
C ASN A 76 6.73 7.33 16.38
N TYR A 77 5.89 7.89 15.50
CA TYR A 77 6.29 8.58 14.26
C TYR A 77 6.95 7.68 13.19
N GLU A 78 6.88 6.36 13.35
CA GLU A 78 7.43 5.40 12.40
C GLU A 78 6.35 4.45 11.87
N CYS A 79 6.53 3.98 10.64
CA CYS A 79 5.63 2.99 10.07
C CYS A 79 6.04 1.59 10.53
N SER A 80 5.21 0.95 11.37
CA SER A 80 5.47 -0.40 11.90
C SER A 80 5.39 -1.51 10.84
N ILE A 81 4.85 -1.21 9.65
CA ILE A 81 4.62 -2.16 8.56
C ILE A 81 5.41 -1.83 7.31
N ARG A 82 6.60 -1.23 7.45
CA ARG A 82 7.38 -0.65 6.34
C ARG A 82 7.48 -1.55 5.10
N ASP A 83 7.69 -2.84 5.29
CA ASP A 83 7.87 -3.83 4.22
C ASP A 83 6.55 -4.30 3.59
N HIS A 84 5.43 -4.06 4.28
CA HIS A 84 4.08 -4.43 3.85
C HIS A 84 3.23 -3.24 3.40
N ARG A 85 3.84 -2.05 3.26
CA ARG A 85 3.15 -0.82 2.83
C ARG A 85 2.49 -0.95 1.45
N ALA A 86 1.34 -0.29 1.31
CA ALA A 86 0.65 -0.09 0.03
C ALA A 86 1.46 0.81 -0.93
N LEU A 87 1.11 0.78 -2.22
CA LEU A 87 1.73 1.54 -3.31
C LEU A 87 1.80 3.03 -2.99
N GLY A 88 0.69 3.62 -2.56
CA GLY A 88 0.62 5.05 -2.23
C GLY A 88 1.68 5.46 -1.19
N CYS A 89 1.90 4.63 -0.17
CA CYS A 89 2.94 4.86 0.84
C CYS A 89 4.36 4.68 0.29
N ARG A 90 4.55 3.80 -0.70
CA ARG A 90 5.87 3.52 -1.28
C ARG A 90 6.36 4.65 -2.17
N VAL A 91 5.45 5.29 -2.90
CA VAL A 91 5.79 6.39 -3.83
C VAL A 91 5.70 7.77 -3.20
N PHE A 92 5.28 7.90 -1.95
CA PHE A 92 5.13 9.20 -1.29
C PHE A 92 6.44 9.63 -0.59
N PHE A 93 7.06 10.69 -1.11
CA PHE A 93 8.29 11.29 -0.60
C PHE A 93 8.11 12.79 -0.39
N CYS A 94 8.80 13.36 0.62
CA CYS A 94 8.72 14.79 0.94
C CYS A 94 9.38 15.70 -0.10
N ASN A 95 10.16 15.15 -1.03
CA ASN A 95 10.89 15.93 -2.02
C ASN A 95 9.98 16.29 -3.21
N PRO A 96 9.59 17.57 -3.38
CA PRO A 96 8.66 17.99 -4.42
C PRO A 96 9.25 17.86 -5.83
N GLN A 97 10.58 17.81 -5.98
CA GLN A 97 11.25 17.70 -7.28
C GLN A 97 10.87 16.42 -8.03
N TYR A 98 10.50 15.37 -7.30
CA TYR A 98 10.17 14.06 -7.88
C TYR A 98 8.66 13.86 -8.10
N LYS A 99 7.82 14.87 -7.85
CA LYS A 99 6.36 14.72 -7.88
C LYS A 99 5.83 14.08 -9.17
N GLU A 100 6.25 14.60 -10.32
CA GLU A 100 5.82 14.08 -11.63
C GLU A 100 6.37 12.66 -11.90
N THR A 101 7.63 12.42 -11.57
CA THR A 101 8.26 11.09 -11.70
C THR A 101 7.55 10.05 -10.83
N LEU A 102 7.24 10.39 -9.58
CA LEU A 102 6.55 9.52 -8.64
C LEU A 102 5.10 9.27 -9.05
N GLN A 103 4.43 10.23 -9.68
CA GLN A 103 3.11 10.04 -10.28
C GLN A 103 3.17 9.02 -11.44
N GLY A 104 4.14 9.15 -12.35
CA GLY A 104 4.32 8.17 -13.43
C GLY A 104 4.62 6.76 -12.92
N ILE A 105 5.45 6.66 -11.87
CA ILE A 105 5.71 5.39 -11.17
C ILE A 105 4.41 4.86 -10.55
N TYR A 106 3.65 5.70 -9.85
CA TYR A 106 2.36 5.31 -9.27
C TYR A 106 1.43 4.69 -10.31
N GLU A 107 1.21 5.38 -11.44
CA GLU A 107 0.30 4.92 -12.50
C GLU A 107 0.75 3.59 -13.12
N LYS A 108 2.06 3.44 -13.36
CA LYS A 108 2.67 2.20 -13.86
C LYS A 108 2.39 1.02 -12.93
N TYR A 109 2.73 1.15 -11.64
CA TYR A 109 2.58 0.04 -10.69
C TYR A 109 1.13 -0.20 -10.28
N TYR A 110 0.30 0.84 -10.26
CA TYR A 110 -1.15 0.71 -10.08
C TYR A 110 -1.75 -0.19 -11.18
N THR A 111 -1.35 0.03 -12.44
CA THR A 111 -1.80 -0.79 -13.57
C THR A 111 -1.39 -2.25 -13.39
N MET A 112 -0.14 -2.51 -13.00
CA MET A 112 0.33 -3.88 -12.73
C MET A 112 -0.46 -4.57 -11.59
N ILE A 113 -0.78 -3.86 -10.51
CA ILE A 113 -1.58 -4.41 -9.39
C ILE A 113 -3.02 -4.68 -9.84
N LYS A 114 -3.58 -3.82 -10.69
CA LYS A 114 -4.91 -4.03 -11.25
C LYS A 114 -4.97 -5.22 -12.19
N ASP A 115 -3.96 -5.39 -13.05
CA ASP A 115 -3.85 -6.55 -13.94
C ASP A 115 -3.73 -7.84 -13.12
N LEU A 116 -2.94 -7.84 -12.04
CA LEU A 116 -2.86 -8.96 -11.09
C LEU A 116 -4.24 -9.32 -10.51
N ALA A 117 -5.04 -8.33 -10.12
CA ALA A 117 -6.39 -8.58 -9.62
C ALA A 117 -7.28 -9.27 -10.66
N ILE A 118 -7.18 -8.85 -11.93
CA ILE A 118 -7.93 -9.43 -13.04
C ILE A 118 -7.49 -10.89 -13.29
N GLU A 119 -6.18 -11.13 -13.37
CA GLU A 119 -5.60 -12.46 -13.60
C GLU A 119 -5.99 -13.45 -12.50
N ASP A 120 -5.93 -13.02 -11.24
CA ASP A 120 -6.26 -13.84 -10.08
C ASP A 120 -7.77 -13.86 -9.75
N LYS A 121 -8.60 -13.19 -10.57
CA LYS A 121 -10.06 -13.07 -10.38
C LYS A 121 -10.45 -12.53 -9.00
N VAL A 122 -9.64 -11.63 -8.47
CA VAL A 122 -9.91 -10.89 -7.23
C VAL A 122 -10.80 -9.71 -7.57
N GLU A 123 -11.87 -9.53 -6.78
CA GLU A 123 -12.76 -8.37 -6.94
C GLU A 123 -11.99 -7.06 -6.68
N TRP A 124 -12.02 -6.15 -7.65
CA TRP A 124 -11.29 -4.89 -7.58
C TRP A 124 -12.10 -3.81 -6.88
N TYR A 125 -11.66 -3.42 -5.68
CA TYR A 125 -12.06 -2.15 -5.08
C TYR A 125 -10.85 -1.27 -4.89
N TYR A 126 -11.01 0.03 -5.12
CA TYR A 126 -10.02 1.04 -4.86
C TYR A 126 -10.68 2.19 -4.10
N ALA A 127 -10.30 2.37 -2.84
CA ALA A 127 -11.00 3.23 -1.88
C ALA A 127 -10.03 3.65 -0.76
N PRO A 128 -10.44 4.55 0.17
CA PRO A 128 -9.63 4.88 1.33
C PRO A 128 -9.20 3.62 2.09
N MET A 129 -7.90 3.50 2.37
CA MET A 129 -7.30 2.29 2.93
C MET A 129 -7.94 1.91 4.27
N MET A 130 -8.25 2.90 5.11
CA MET A 130 -8.88 2.68 6.42
C MET A 130 -10.25 1.99 6.29
N LYS A 131 -11.09 2.47 5.37
CA LYS A 131 -12.39 1.88 5.05
C LYS A 131 -12.27 0.48 4.47
N LEU A 132 -11.25 0.23 3.66
CA LEU A 132 -11.01 -1.12 3.15
C LEU A 132 -10.56 -2.05 4.26
N LEU A 133 -9.62 -1.64 5.14
CA LEU A 133 -9.09 -2.45 6.25
C LEU A 133 -10.20 -2.88 7.22
N GLU A 134 -11.13 -1.98 7.54
CA GLU A 134 -12.31 -2.23 8.38
C GLU A 134 -13.21 -3.35 7.84
N LYS A 135 -13.62 -3.27 6.56
CA LYS A 135 -14.70 -4.11 5.99
C LYS A 135 -14.49 -5.62 6.08
N LYS A 136 -13.25 -6.12 6.10
CA LYS A 136 -13.00 -7.57 6.28
C LYS A 136 -12.83 -7.99 7.74
N GLN A 137 -12.52 -7.08 8.67
CA GLN A 137 -12.52 -7.43 10.10
C GLN A 137 -13.92 -7.87 10.55
N GLN A 138 -14.97 -7.29 9.95
CA GLN A 138 -16.38 -7.62 10.22
C GLN A 138 -16.79 -9.01 9.68
N LYS A 139 -16.09 -9.58 8.69
CA LYS A 139 -16.42 -10.92 8.15
C LYS A 139 -15.90 -12.09 9.00
N ASN A 140 -15.01 -11.84 9.96
CA ASN A 140 -14.48 -12.88 10.88
C ASN A 140 -15.22 -12.93 12.23
N GLN A 141 -16.38 -12.26 12.35
CA GLN A 141 -17.23 -12.26 13.55
C GLN A 141 -18.56 -13.00 13.37
N LEU A 142 -18.68 -13.84 12.33
CA LEU A 142 -19.84 -14.71 12.09
C LEU A 142 -19.41 -16.18 11.99
#